data_AF-A0A0B7NIG9-F1
#
_entry.id   AF-A0A0B7NIG9-F1
#
_cell.length_a   1.000
_cell.length_b   1.000
_cell.length_c   1.000
_cell.angle_alpha   90.00
_cell.angle_beta   90.00
_cell.angle_gamma   90.00
#
_symmetry.space_group_name_H-M   'P 1'
#
loop_
_entity.id
_entity.type
_entity.pdbx_description
1 polymer ?
#
loop_
_entity_poly.entity_id
_entity_poly.type
_entity_poly.pdbx_seq_one_letter_code
_entity_poly.pdbx_strand_id
1 'polypeptide(L)' 'MTDHFCGTCNRLRITADGNIKVCLFGNAEVSLRDMIRQGKTDDELLEIIGAAVKKKKKQHAGMFELASRKNRPMILIGG' A
#
# COMPACT_ATOMS: atom_id res chain seq x y z
N MET A 1 -20.69 5.40 17.37
CA MET A 1 -20.65 4.88 15.99
C MET A 1 -19.28 5.25 15.42
N THR A 2 -18.39 4.29 15.20
CA THR A 2 -17.07 4.57 14.59
C THR A 2 -17.26 4.74 13.10
N ASP A 3 -16.99 5.94 12.60
CA ASP A 3 -17.14 6.25 11.19
C ASP A 3 -15.89 5.85 10.41
N HIS A 4 -16.07 5.18 9.28
CA HIS A 4 -14.98 4.65 8.47
C HIS A 4 -14.57 5.66 7.39
N PHE A 5 -13.33 6.17 7.47
CA PHE A 5 -12.82 7.17 6.51
C PHE A 5 -12.23 6.57 5.22
N CYS A 6 -12.38 5.26 4.98
CA CYS A 6 -11.74 4.60 3.83
C CYS A 6 -12.21 5.16 2.48
N GLY A 7 -13.47 5.59 2.38
CA GLY A 7 -14.04 6.14 1.14
C GLY A 7 -13.38 7.42 0.64
N THR A 8 -12.77 8.21 1.54
CA THR A 8 -12.04 9.44 1.21
C THR A 8 -10.53 9.31 1.43
N CYS A 9 -10.05 8.11 1.78
CA CYS A 9 -8.65 7.89 2.08
C CYS A 9 -7.78 8.08 0.83
N ASN A 10 -6.90 9.07 0.86
CA ASN A 10 -5.88 9.36 -0.16
C ASN A 10 -4.45 9.01 0.31
N ARG A 11 -4.31 8.34 1.46
CA ARG A 11 -2.99 7.99 2.02
C ARG A 11 -2.33 6.86 1.22
N LEU A 12 -1.06 7.07 0.90
CA LEU A 12 -0.12 6.09 0.38
C LEU A 12 1.06 6.03 1.36
N ARG A 13 1.70 4.87 1.47
CA ARG A 13 2.79 4.66 2.42
C ARG A 13 3.99 4.06 1.71
N ILE A 14 5.18 4.56 2.02
CA ILE A 14 6.45 3.93 1.66
C ILE A 14 7.01 3.27 2.93
N THR A 15 7.33 1.99 2.87
CA THR A 15 7.92 1.25 3.99
C THR A 15 9.41 1.57 4.12
N ALA A 16 10.01 1.26 5.27
CA ALA A 16 11.44 1.46 5.49
C ALA A 16 12.34 0.71 4.48
N ASP A 17 11.85 -0.43 3.95
CA ASP A 17 12.56 -1.20 2.93
C ASP A 17 12.44 -0.61 1.52
N GLY A 18 11.60 0.42 1.35
CA GLY A 18 11.36 1.10 0.08
C GLY A 18 10.22 0.54 -0.77
N ASN A 19 9.26 -0.16 -0.14
CA ASN A 19 8.05 -0.63 -0.83
C ASN A 19 6.92 0.39 -0.72
N ILE A 20 6.17 0.59 -1.80
CA ILE A 20 4.89 1.30 -1.74
C ILE A 20 3.76 0.36 -1.31
N LYS A 21 2.93 0.84 -0.39
CA LYS A 21 1.73 0.19 0.14
C LYS A 21 0.55 1.15 0.01
N VAL A 22 -0.50 0.73 -0.68
CA VAL A 22 -1.67 1.60 -0.99
C VAL A 22 -2.78 1.54 0.05
N CYS A 23 -2.68 0.62 1.01
CA CYS A 23 -3.60 0.48 2.14
C CYS A 23 -2.85 -0.16 3.31
N LEU A 24 -3.06 0.37 4.53
CA LEU A 24 -2.45 -0.15 5.76
C LEU A 24 -2.74 -1.65 5.97
N PHE A 25 -3.96 -2.07 5.59
CA PHE A 25 -4.47 -3.43 5.74
C PHE A 25 -4.40 -4.26 4.44
N GLY A 26 -3.82 -3.71 3.37
CA GLY A 26 -3.62 -4.43 2.11
C GLY A 26 -2.28 -5.14 2.10
N ASN A 27 -2.23 -6.40 1.68
CA ASN A 27 -1.00 -7.18 1.59
C ASN A 27 -0.12 -6.84 0.35
N ALA A 28 -0.69 -6.16 -0.64
CA ALA A 28 0.04 -5.78 -1.85
C ALA A 28 1.08 -4.70 -1.54
N GLU A 29 2.34 -5.00 -1.89
CA GLU A 29 3.50 -4.13 -1.78
C GLU A 29 4.28 -4.20 -3.09
N VAL A 30 4.82 -3.07 -3.54
CA VAL A 30 5.67 -2.99 -4.73
C VAL A 30 6.97 -2.29 -4.36
N SER A 31 8.12 -2.88 -4.67
CA SER A 31 9.42 -2.29 -4.36
C SER A 31 9.72 -1.14 -5.30
N LEU A 32 9.61 0.10 -4.82
CA LEU A 32 10.05 1.28 -5.59
C LEU A 32 11.57 1.42 -5.55
N ARG A 33 12.19 1.02 -4.43
CA ARG A 33 13.65 1.03 -4.27
C ARG A 33 14.35 0.22 -5.36
N ASP A 34 13.89 -1.00 -5.62
CA ASP A 34 14.53 -1.85 -6.63
C ASP A 34 14.32 -1.29 -8.03
N MET A 35 13.13 -0.75 -8.32
CA MET A 35 12.81 -0.13 -9.61
C MET A 35 13.69 1.09 -9.89
N ILE A 36 13.88 1.96 -8.88
CA ILE A 36 14.79 3.11 -8.97
C ILE A 36 16.23 2.64 -9.17
N ARG A 37 16.68 1.63 -8.42
CA ARG A 37 18.05 1.09 -8.53
C ARG A 37 18.32 0.38 -9.85
N GLN A 38 17.29 -0.14 -10.50
CA GLN A 38 17.35 -0.69 -11.85
C GLN A 38 17.41 0.39 -12.94
N GLY A 39 17.30 1.68 -12.57
CA GLY A 39 17.39 2.79 -13.50
C GLY A 39 16.10 3.06 -14.27
N LYS A 40 14.93 2.66 -13.75
CA LYS A 40 13.64 3.01 -14.36
C LYS A 40 13.45 4.52 -14.43
N THR A 41 12.83 4.98 -15.50
CA THR A 41 12.50 6.40 -15.70
C THR A 41 11.34 6.84 -14.82
N ASP A 42 11.18 8.14 -14.64
CA ASP A 42 10.07 8.71 -13.87
C ASP A 42 8.70 8.33 -14.46
N ASP A 43 8.59 8.25 -15.79
CA ASP A 43 7.37 7.83 -16.48
C ASP A 43 7.02 6.37 -16.16
N GLU A 44 8.01 5.46 -16.18
CA GLU A 44 7.81 4.07 -15.79
C GLU A 44 7.41 3.93 -14.32
N LEU A 45 8.03 4.73 -13.44
CA LEU A 45 7.68 4.76 -12.02
C LEU A 45 6.26 5.27 -11.81
N LEU A 46 5.83 6.30 -12.55
CA LEU A 46 4.47 6.82 -12.53
C LEU A 46 3.45 5.77 -12.97
N GLU A 47 3.73 5.01 -14.03
CA GLU A 47 2.87 3.91 -14.46
C GLU A 47 2.74 2.83 -13.38
N ILE A 48 3.85 2.43 -12.76
CA ILE A 48 3.88 1.41 -11.70
C ILE A 48 3.09 1.89 -10.47
N ILE A 49 3.34 3.12 -10.02
CA ILE A 49 2.62 3.73 -8.89
C ILE A 49 1.13 3.84 -9.22
N GLY A 50 0.79 4.33 -10.42
CA GLY A 50 -0.58 4.45 -10.88
C GLY A 50 -1.30 3.10 -10.91
N ALA A 51 -0.64 2.04 -11.38
CA ALA A 51 -1.18 0.68 -11.36
C ALA A 51 -1.38 0.17 -9.92
N ALA A 52 -0.47 0.46 -9.00
CA ALA A 52 -0.63 0.12 -7.59
C ALA A 52 -1.83 0.86 -6.97
N VAL A 53 -1.96 2.17 -7.22
CA VAL A 53 -3.07 3.00 -6.71
C VAL A 53 -4.41 2.55 -7.27
N LYS A 54 -4.51 2.20 -8.56
CA LYS A 54 -5.73 1.67 -9.17
C LYS A 54 -6.20 0.35 -8.53
N LYS A 55 -5.29 -0.44 -7.95
CA LYS A 55 -5.61 -1.66 -7.20
C LYS A 55 -6.08 -1.39 -5.77
N LYS A 56 -6.07 -0.13 -5.31
CA LYS A 56 -6.55 0.25 -3.97
C LYS A 56 -8.04 -0.04 -3.85
N LYS A 57 -8.40 -0.90 -2.89
CA LYS A 57 -9.80 -1.22 -2.59
C LYS A 57 -10.47 -0.04 -1.90
N LYS A 58 -11.78 0.15 -2.15
CA LYS A 58 -12.62 1.19 -1.52
C LYS A 58 -12.57 1.15 0.01
N GLN A 59 -12.45 -0.05 0.58
CA GLN A 59 -12.28 -0.28 2.01
C GLN A 59 -11.50 -1.58 2.25
N HIS A 60 -10.93 -1.70 3.45
CA HIS A 60 -10.35 -2.96 3.90
C HIS A 60 -11.44 -4.00 4.17
N ALA A 61 -11.04 -5.27 4.32
CA ALA A 61 -11.96 -6.33 4.70
C ALA A 61 -12.50 -6.12 6.14
N GLY A 62 -13.57 -6.81 6.51
CA GLY A 62 -14.05 -6.82 7.89
C GLY A 62 -12.98 -7.30 8.87
N MET A 63 -13.07 -6.89 10.14
CA MET A 63 -12.01 -7.15 11.14
C MET A 63 -11.66 -8.64 11.29
N PHE A 64 -12.65 -9.53 11.23
CA PHE A 64 -12.44 -10.98 11.30
C PHE A 64 -11.66 -11.54 10.10
N GLU A 65 -11.92 -11.04 8.89
CA GLU A 65 -11.11 -11.40 7.71
C GLU A 65 -9.71 -10.79 7.76
N LEU A 66 -9.55 -9.61 8.34
CA LEU A 66 -8.23 -8.99 8.49
C LEU A 66 -7.35 -9.78 9.46
N ALA A 67 -7.94 -10.31 10.53
CA ALA A 67 -7.22 -11.16 11.50
C ALA A 67 -6.70 -12.45 10.86
N SER A 68 -7.41 -13.01 9.86
CA SER A 68 -7.00 -14.23 9.17
C SER A 68 -6.09 -13.98 7.95
N ARG A 69 -5.97 -12.74 7.46
CA ARG A 69 -5.12 -12.39 6.32
C ARG A 69 -3.66 -12.21 6.73
N LYS A 70 -2.76 -12.75 5.91
CA LYS A 70 -1.33 -12.44 5.98
C LYS A 70 -1.08 -11.01 5.53
N ASN A 71 -0.87 -10.10 6.49
CA ASN A 71 -0.46 -8.72 6.26
C ASN A 71 0.77 -8.41 7.13
N ARG A 72 1.65 -7.50 6.66
CA ARG A 72 2.79 -7.06 7.47
C ARG A 72 2.30 -6.30 8.71
N PRO A 73 2.82 -6.62 9.92
CA PRO A 73 2.53 -5.86 11.13
C PRO A 73 2.83 -4.36 10.98
N MET A 74 2.04 -3.51 11.62
CA MET A 74 2.18 -2.04 11.51
C MET A 74 3.56 -1.54 11.94
N ILE A 75 4.19 -2.21 12.91
CA ILE A 75 5.54 -1.91 13.39
C ILE A 75 6.60 -2.04 12.28
N LEU A 76 6.38 -2.91 11.28
CA LEU A 76 7.32 -3.14 10.18
C LEU A 76 7.08 -2.23 8.96
N ILE A 77 6.01 -1.42 8.99
CA ILE A 77 5.69 -0.48 7.91
C ILE A 77 5.82 0.98 8.34
N GLY A 78 6.25 1.24 9.58
CA GLY A 78 6.75 2.54 10.02
C GLY A 78 5.85 3.32 10.99
N GLY A 79 4.96 2.65 11.74
CA GLY A 79 4.04 3.29 12.70
C GLY A 79 2.90 4.03 12.03
#